data_AF-A0A2H4U5J1-F1
#
_entry.id   AF-A0A2H4U5J1-F1
#
_cell.length_a   1.000
_cell.length_b   1.000
_cell.length_c   1.000
_cell.angle_alpha   90.00
_cell.angle_beta   90.00
_cell.angle_gamma   90.00
#
_symmetry.space_group_name_H-M   'P 1'
#
loop_
_entity.id
_entity.type
_entity.pdbx_description
1 polymer ?
#
loop_
_entity_poly.entity_id
_entity_poly.type
_entity_poly.pdbx_seq_one_letter_code
_entity_poly.pdbx_strand_id
1 'polypeptide(L)'
;MSIEECKQIILDNFRSIKLEKDYAQLQLSLFQVEELISHYEKLIDLQEEIQSKHYQAIKHMEDIDLIEDYDYVKWHQKRESEALSWKHELEILSEYKRQINKILQDIEDGTAAKTLKEDEKEFN
;
A
#
# COMPACT_ATOMS: atom_id res chain seq x y z
N MET A 1 -41.03 -3.58 -26.44
CA MET A 1 -39.57 -3.54 -26.25
C MET A 1 -38.93 -3.86 -27.59
N SER A 2 -38.12 -2.95 -28.13
CA SER A 2 -37.42 -3.12 -29.41
C SER A 2 -36.16 -3.97 -29.24
N ILE A 3 -35.63 -4.52 -30.34
CA ILE A 3 -34.34 -5.23 -30.33
C ILE A 3 -33.22 -4.31 -29.83
N GLU A 4 -33.30 -3.02 -30.14
CA GLU A 4 -32.29 -2.03 -29.76
C GLU A 4 -32.34 -1.73 -28.26
N GLU A 5 -33.54 -1.63 -27.68
CA GLU A 5 -33.72 -1.52 -26.23
C GLU A 5 -33.16 -2.75 -25.51
N CYS A 6 -33.39 -3.96 -26.04
CA CYS A 6 -32.81 -5.18 -25.48
C CYS A 6 -31.28 -5.17 -25.50
N LYS A 7 -30.65 -4.76 -26.61
CA LYS A 7 -29.18 -4.65 -26.71
C LYS A 7 -28.63 -3.66 -25.69
N GLN A 8 -29.27 -2.51 -25.55
CA GLN A 8 -28.83 -1.47 -24.62
C GLN A 8 -28.88 -1.97 -23.16
N ILE A 9 -29.97 -2.64 -22.77
CA ILE A 9 -30.11 -3.25 -21.45
C ILE A 9 -29.02 -4.31 -21.20
N ILE A 10 -28.76 -5.17 -22.18
CA ILE A 10 -27.72 -6.21 -22.07
C ILE A 10 -26.34 -5.56 -21.87
N LEU A 11 -26.00 -4.53 -22.65
CA LEU A 11 -24.74 -3.80 -22.53
C LEU A 11 -24.60 -3.12 -21.16
N ASP A 12 -25.64 -2.44 -20.69
CA ASP A 12 -25.61 -1.78 -19.38
C ASP A 12 -25.47 -2.80 -18.23
N ASN A 13 -26.09 -3.98 -18.34
CA ASN A 13 -25.89 -5.06 -17.38
C ASN A 13 -24.44 -5.58 -17.39
N PHE A 14 -23.82 -5.78 -18.56
CA PHE A 14 -22.43 -6.19 -18.64
C PHE A 14 -21.48 -5.14 -18.04
N ARG A 15 -21.74 -3.85 -18.26
CA ARG A 15 -20.97 -2.75 -17.65
C ARG A 15 -21.09 -2.78 -16.13
N SER A 16 -22.29 -2.98 -15.58
CA SER A 16 -22.51 -3.11 -14.14
C SER A 16 -21.71 -4.27 -13.56
N ILE A 17 -21.82 -5.46 -14.16
CA ILE A 17 -21.11 -6.67 -13.70
C ILE A 17 -19.60 -6.46 -13.73
N LYS A 18 -19.08 -5.81 -14.78
CA LYS A 18 -17.66 -5.48 -14.88
C LYS A 18 -17.21 -4.55 -13.75
N LEU A 19 -17.95 -3.48 -13.51
CA LEU A 19 -17.65 -2.52 -12.44
C LEU A 19 -17.72 -3.17 -11.05
N GLU A 20 -18.71 -4.02 -10.79
CA GLU A 20 -18.82 -4.78 -9.54
C GLU A 20 -17.62 -5.71 -9.32
N LYS A 21 -17.20 -6.42 -10.37
CA LYS A 21 -16.01 -7.27 -10.32
C LYS A 21 -14.75 -6.44 -10.05
N ASP A 22 -14.56 -5.34 -10.79
CA ASP A 22 -13.38 -4.48 -10.65
C ASP A 22 -13.34 -3.84 -9.25
N TYR A 23 -14.49 -3.41 -8.72
CA TYR A 23 -14.65 -2.91 -7.36
C TYR A 23 -14.23 -3.95 -6.31
N ALA A 24 -14.71 -5.18 -6.42
CA ALA A 24 -14.35 -6.27 -5.50
C ALA A 24 -12.84 -6.59 -5.55
N GLN A 25 -12.23 -6.57 -6.74
CA GLN A 25 -10.78 -6.78 -6.90
C GLN A 25 -9.98 -5.65 -6.24
N LEU A 26 -10.40 -4.40 -6.44
CA LEU A 26 -9.76 -3.23 -5.83
C LEU A 26 -9.89 -3.25 -4.30
N GLN A 27 -11.04 -3.66 -3.74
CA GLN A 27 -11.20 -3.82 -2.29
C GLN A 27 -10.24 -4.88 -1.72
N LEU A 28 -10.07 -6.00 -2.41
CA LEU A 28 -9.10 -7.03 -2.00
C LEU A 28 -7.67 -6.49 -2.04
N SER A 29 -7.29 -5.79 -3.11
CA SER A 29 -5.98 -5.17 -3.23
C SER A 29 -5.74 -4.10 -2.15
N LEU A 30 -6.75 -3.29 -1.84
CA LEU A 30 -6.68 -2.30 -0.77
C LEU A 30 -6.39 -2.97 0.57
N PHE A 31 -7.14 -4.02 0.90
CA PHE A 31 -6.94 -4.79 2.13
C PHE A 31 -5.51 -5.34 2.25
N GLN A 32 -4.98 -5.93 1.16
CA GLN A 32 -3.61 -6.45 1.12
C GLN A 32 -2.56 -5.35 1.31
N VAL A 33 -2.75 -4.18 0.70
CA VAL A 33 -1.85 -3.03 0.86
C VAL A 33 -1.89 -2.49 2.29
N GLU A 34 -3.07 -2.38 2.89
CA GLU A 34 -3.22 -1.93 4.28
C GLU A 34 -2.56 -2.89 5.27
N GLU A 35 -2.70 -4.20 5.05
CA GLU A 35 -2.01 -5.22 5.85
C GLU A 35 -0.48 -5.08 5.74
N LEU A 36 0.05 -4.87 4.53
CA LEU A 36 1.49 -4.64 4.32
C LEU A 36 1.97 -3.37 5.02
N ILE A 37 1.24 -2.26 4.90
CA ILE A 37 1.56 -1.01 5.61
C ILE A 37 1.65 -1.27 7.12
N SER A 38 0.65 -1.95 7.70
CA SER A 38 0.66 -2.28 9.13
C SER A 38 1.86 -3.13 9.53
N HIS A 39 2.29 -4.07 8.68
CA HIS A 39 3.49 -4.87 8.93
C HIS A 39 4.77 -4.03 8.90
N TYR A 40 4.89 -3.10 7.95
CA TYR A 40 6.04 -2.18 7.90
C TYR A 40 6.08 -1.24 9.12
N GLU A 41 4.95 -0.69 9.54
CA GLU A 41 4.87 0.14 10.74
C GLU A 41 5.36 -0.63 11.98
N LYS A 42 4.85 -1.84 12.19
CA LYS A 42 5.28 -2.72 13.30
C LYS A 42 6.77 -3.08 13.22
N LEU A 43 7.29 -3.29 12.00
CA LEU A 43 8.70 -3.62 11.78
C LEU A 43 9.60 -2.45 12.18
N ILE A 44 9.21 -1.22 11.82
CA ILE A 44 9.94 0.01 12.19
C ILE A 44 9.97 0.18 13.71
N ASP A 45 8.81 0.06 14.37
CA ASP A 45 8.73 0.17 15.83
C ASP A 45 9.61 -0.87 16.54
N LEU A 46 9.56 -2.13 16.08
CA LEU A 46 10.39 -3.21 16.61
C LEU A 46 11.88 -2.94 16.40
N GLN A 47 12.24 -2.36 15.26
CA GLN A 47 13.62 -2.00 14.96
C GLN A 47 14.14 -0.94 15.92
N GLU A 48 13.36 0.10 16.21
CA GLU A 48 13.71 1.15 17.17
C GLU A 48 13.90 0.56 18.58
N GLU A 49 13.02 -0.36 19.01
CA GLU A 49 13.14 -1.04 20.29
C GLU A 49 14.43 -1.89 20.37
N ILE A 50 14.71 -2.68 19.34
CA ILE A 50 15.93 -3.50 19.26
C ILE A 50 17.17 -2.61 19.30
N GLN A 51 17.16 -1.50 18.57
CA GLN A 51 18.30 -0.57 18.53
C GLN A 51 18.58 0.04 19.91
N SER A 52 17.52 0.48 20.61
CA SER A 52 17.64 1.03 21.97
C SER A 52 18.21 0.00 22.95
N LYS A 53 17.68 -1.23 22.94
CA LYS A 53 18.17 -2.33 23.80
C LYS A 53 19.61 -2.72 23.47
N HIS A 54 19.94 -2.79 22.19
CA HIS A 54 21.29 -3.11 21.73
C HIS A 54 22.29 -2.07 22.24
N TYR A 55 22.00 -0.78 22.06
CA TYR A 55 22.85 0.29 22.57
C TYR A 55 23.06 0.20 24.09
N GLN A 56 21.99 0.00 24.85
CA GLN A 56 22.07 -0.13 26.32
C GLN A 56 22.94 -1.31 26.75
N ALA A 57 22.80 -2.47 26.08
CA ALA A 57 23.54 -3.66 26.42
C ALA A 57 25.04 -3.51 26.14
N ILE A 58 25.41 -2.98 24.97
CA ILE A 58 26.82 -2.76 24.61
C ILE A 58 27.45 -1.71 25.52
N LYS A 59 26.76 -0.59 25.77
CA LYS A 59 27.25 0.45 26.66
C LYS A 59 27.49 -0.08 28.07
N HIS A 60 26.58 -0.90 28.58
CA HIS A 60 26.78 -1.55 29.87
C HIS A 60 28.02 -2.45 29.88
N MET A 61 28.25 -3.23 28.82
CA MET A 61 29.45 -4.09 28.69
C MET A 61 30.74 -3.27 28.62
N GLU A 62 30.73 -2.11 27.96
CA GLU A 62 31.84 -1.16 27.95
C GLU A 62 32.08 -0.56 29.34
N ASP A 63 31.02 -0.14 30.04
CA ASP A 63 31.10 0.45 31.39
C ASP A 63 31.70 -0.50 32.44
N ILE A 64 31.66 -1.82 32.19
CA ILE A 64 32.26 -2.86 33.05
C ILE A 64 33.54 -3.47 32.46
N ASP A 65 34.15 -2.81 31.49
CA ASP A 65 35.40 -3.20 30.81
C ASP A 65 35.38 -4.64 30.23
N LEU A 66 34.20 -5.15 29.86
CA LEU A 66 34.07 -6.47 29.22
C LEU A 66 34.43 -6.42 27.73
N ILE A 67 34.24 -5.26 27.10
CA ILE A 67 34.61 -5.00 25.72
C ILE A 67 35.30 -3.64 25.66
N GLU A 68 36.33 -3.56 24.83
CA GLU A 68 37.00 -2.31 24.50
C GLU A 68 36.65 -2.03 23.04
N ASP A 69 35.89 -0.97 22.78
CA ASP A 69 35.74 -0.35 21.44
C ASP A 69 34.66 -0.98 20.52
N TYR A 70 33.38 -0.74 20.83
CA TYR A 70 32.29 -1.03 19.89
C TYR A 70 32.10 0.13 18.89
N ASP A 71 32.15 -0.18 17.58
CA ASP A 71 31.91 0.81 16.53
C ASP A 71 30.40 1.11 16.37
N TYR A 72 29.89 1.96 17.28
CA TYR A 72 28.51 2.45 17.26
C TYR A 72 28.18 3.21 15.98
N VAL A 73 29.15 3.90 15.39
CA VAL A 73 28.95 4.72 14.19
C VAL A 73 28.59 3.81 13.01
N LYS A 74 29.41 2.78 12.77
CA LYS A 74 29.16 1.83 11.68
C LYS A 74 27.89 1.02 11.88
N TRP A 75 27.60 0.62 13.12
CA TRP A 75 26.35 -0.08 13.43
C TRP A 75 25.13 0.81 13.18
N HIS A 76 25.16 2.06 13.64
CA HIS A 76 24.08 3.02 13.47
C HIS A 76 23.83 3.34 11.98
N GLN A 77 24.89 3.60 11.20
CA GLN A 77 24.78 3.85 9.75
C GLN A 77 24.10 2.71 9.00
N LYS A 78 24.49 1.46 9.31
CA LYS A 78 23.85 0.29 8.68
C LYS A 78 22.36 0.24 8.99
N ARG A 79 21.96 0.53 10.23
CA ARG A 79 20.56 0.48 10.65
C ARG A 79 19.73 1.64 10.12
N GLU A 80 20.30 2.83 10.05
CA GLU A 80 19.67 3.99 9.44
C GLU A 80 19.37 3.72 7.95
N SER A 81 20.31 3.14 7.21
CA SER A 81 20.10 2.80 5.79
C SER A 81 18.96 1.80 5.57
N GLU A 82 18.83 0.80 6.46
CA GLU A 82 17.75 -0.19 6.43
C GLU A 82 16.39 0.45 6.78
N ALA A 83 16.34 1.28 7.83
CA ALA A 83 15.14 2.02 8.22
C ALA A 83 14.65 2.95 7.11
N LEU A 84 15.58 3.61 6.40
CA LEU A 84 15.27 4.45 5.24
C LEU A 84 14.66 3.64 4.09
N SER A 85 15.17 2.43 3.83
CA SER A 85 14.61 1.51 2.83
C SER A 85 13.15 1.17 3.15
N TRP A 86 12.85 0.79 4.39
CA TRP A 86 11.49 0.44 4.79
C TRP A 86 10.54 1.64 4.79
N LYS A 87 11.02 2.83 5.18
CA LYS A 87 10.24 4.07 5.08
C LYS A 87 9.89 4.39 3.63
N HIS A 88 10.81 4.17 2.69
CA HIS A 88 10.55 4.35 1.28
C HIS A 88 9.54 3.35 0.72
N GLU A 89 9.63 2.07 1.11
CA GLU A 89 8.64 1.05 0.75
C GLU A 89 7.24 1.40 1.29
N LEU A 90 7.16 1.93 2.52
CA LEU A 90 5.90 2.39 3.12
C LEU A 90 5.31 3.59 2.36
N GLU A 91 6.14 4.51 1.89
CA GLU A 91 5.71 5.64 1.05
C GLU A 91 5.10 5.15 -0.27
N ILE A 92 5.74 4.19 -0.94
CA ILE A 92 5.22 3.57 -2.17
C ILE A 92 3.87 2.90 -1.91
N LEU A 93 3.75 2.11 -0.84
CA LEU A 93 2.50 1.43 -0.49
C LEU A 93 1.38 2.43 -0.16
N SER A 94 1.71 3.53 0.52
CA SER A 94 0.76 4.61 0.83
C SER A 94 0.24 5.28 -0.44
N GLU A 95 1.10 5.45 -1.44
CA GLU A 95 0.72 5.98 -2.74
C GLU A 95 -0.20 5.00 -3.50
N TYR A 96 0.09 3.70 -3.49
CA TYR A 96 -0.81 2.70 -4.07
C TYR A 96 -2.16 2.67 -3.38
N LYS A 97 -2.19 2.74 -2.04
CA LYS A 97 -3.43 2.88 -1.27
C LYS A 97 -4.23 4.10 -1.72
N ARG A 98 -3.59 5.26 -1.88
CA ARG A 98 -4.23 6.49 -2.35
C ARG A 98 -4.84 6.33 -3.75
N GLN A 99 -4.11 5.69 -4.67
CA GLN A 99 -4.59 5.44 -6.03
C GLN A 99 -5.79 4.48 -6.04
N ILE A 100 -5.73 3.37 -5.31
CA ILE A 100 -6.82 2.41 -5.22
C ILE A 100 -8.09 3.07 -4.65
N ASN A 101 -7.95 3.84 -3.57
CA ASN A 101 -9.07 4.57 -2.97
C ASN A 101 -9.72 5.55 -3.93
N LYS A 102 -8.91 6.24 -4.76
CA LYS A 102 -9.44 7.13 -5.78
C LYS A 102 -10.29 6.36 -6.80
N ILE A 103 -9.79 5.23 -7.30
CA ILE A 103 -10.53 4.43 -8.29
C ILE A 103 -11.83 3.87 -7.68
N LEU A 104 -11.79 3.41 -6.43
CA LEU A 104 -12.99 2.98 -5.71
C LEU A 104 -14.02 4.10 -5.61
N GLN A 105 -13.58 5.32 -5.28
CA GLN A 105 -14.45 6.50 -5.23
C GLN A 105 -15.04 6.84 -6.60
N ASP A 106 -14.25 6.77 -7.66
CA ASP A 106 -14.71 7.00 -9.04
C ASP A 106 -15.76 5.95 -9.47
N ILE A 107 -15.72 4.72 -8.94
CA ILE A 107 -16.75 3.72 -9.15
C ILE A 107 -18.03 4.07 -8.37
N GLU A 108 -17.90 4.45 -7.10
CA GLU A 108 -19.01 4.77 -6.20
C GLU A 108 -19.82 6.00 -6.63
N ASP A 109 -19.16 7.04 -7.13
CA ASP A 109 -19.82 8.26 -7.61
C ASP A 109 -20.32 8.17 -9.06
N GLY A 110 -20.07 7.03 -9.71
CA GLY A 110 -20.48 6.73 -11.08
C GLY A 110 -19.63 7.40 -12.15
N THR A 111 -18.51 8.02 -11.81
CA THR A 111 -17.55 8.59 -12.76
C THR A 111 -16.98 7.50 -13.67
N ALA A 112 -16.57 6.36 -13.12
CA ALA A 112 -16.06 5.22 -13.88
C ALA A 112 -17.09 4.68 -14.90
N ALA A 113 -18.38 4.68 -14.53
CA ALA A 113 -19.45 4.25 -15.42
C ALA A 113 -19.67 5.24 -16.58
N LYS A 114 -19.45 6.55 -16.38
CA LYS A 114 -19.51 7.56 -17.44
C LYS A 114 -18.34 7.43 -18.39
N THR A 115 -17.12 7.31 -17.86
CA THR A 115 -15.89 7.14 -18.66
C THR A 115 -15.96 5.89 -19.54
N LEU A 116 -16.40 4.75 -19.00
CA LEU A 116 -16.60 3.52 -19.80
C LEU A 116 -17.55 3.72 -20.99
N LYS A 117 -18.61 4.52 -20.81
CA LYS A 117 -19.58 4.80 -21.89
C LYS A 117 -19.03 5.78 -22.92
N GLU A 118 -18.11 6.66 -22.54
CA GLU A 118 -17.46 7.63 -23.43
C GLU A 118 -16.39 6.94 -24.27
N ASP A 119 -15.52 6.13 -23.65
CA ASP A 119 -14.49 5.36 -24.35
C ASP A 119 -15.10 4.47 -25.44
N GLU A 120 -16.18 3.74 -25.12
CA GLU A 120 -16.86 2.86 -26.07
C GLU A 120 -17.52 3.60 -27.25
N LYS A 121 -17.79 4.91 -27.13
CA LYS A 121 -18.30 5.73 -28.24
C LYS A 121 -17.18 6.23 -29.16
N GLU A 122 -15.95 6.35 -28.67
CA GLU A 122 -14.80 6.74 -29.50
C GLU A 122 -14.30 5.59 -30.40
N PHE A 123 -14.62 4.34 -30.05
CA PHE A 123 -14.26 3.14 -30.81
C PHE A 123 -15.32 2.65 -31.82
N ASN A 124 -16.49 3.29 -31.89
CA ASN A 124 -17.59 2.97 -32.83
C ASN A 124 -17.84 4.09 -33.83
#